data_AF-A0A7S4A2E2-F1
#
_entry.id   AF-A0A7S4A2E2-F1
#
_cell.length_a   1.000
_cell.length_b   1.000
_cell.length_c   1.000
_cell.angle_alpha   90.00
_cell.angle_beta   90.00
_cell.angle_gamma   90.00
#
_symmetry.space_group_name_H-M   'P 1'
#
loop_
_entity.id
_entity.type
_entity.pdbx_description
1 polymer ?
#
loop_
_entity_poly.entity_id
_entity_poly.type
_entity_poly.pdbx_seq_one_letter_code
_entity_poly.pdbx_strand_id
1 'polypeptide(L)'
;MRRWWPALHAIAATRAFQGRTAEQRPCTRLRAQQNDGFDPRFGWLGLELGFVLADAAKQAIRGKTIVGDLVIAGTDNDKLQIRQSQSYVLRRIYWQGVDDAGSVRQVDAEALDDPCPAAGYEQYLSLYSPRFHRESGPVVARLDECRPTRLREEIAEAAVLGIPGLFWVFVSAQLIEYGRQTGRM
;
A
#
# COMPACT_ATOMS: atom_id res chain seq x y z
N MET A 1 34.68 -63.75 -5.91
CA MET A 1 34.83 -62.94 -4.67
C MET A 1 33.47 -62.39 -4.27
N ARG A 2 33.19 -62.38 -2.96
CA ARG A 2 31.87 -62.15 -2.31
C ARG A 2 31.59 -60.66 -2.05
N ARG A 3 30.31 -60.25 -2.12
CA ARG A 3 29.50 -59.34 -1.24
C ARG A 3 28.37 -58.73 -2.09
N TRP A 4 27.11 -59.17 -1.97
CA TRP A 4 26.05 -58.82 -0.98
C TRP A 4 25.57 -57.33 -1.05
N TRP A 5 24.28 -57.21 -1.44
CA TRP A 5 23.24 -56.17 -1.60
C TRP A 5 23.05 -55.08 -0.49
N PRO A 6 22.01 -54.19 -0.53
CA PRO A 6 21.41 -53.33 -1.59
C PRO A 6 21.04 -51.90 -1.05
N ALA A 7 20.19 -51.14 -1.78
CA ALA A 7 19.38 -49.94 -1.40
C ALA A 7 19.74 -48.68 -2.20
N LEU A 8 18.84 -47.80 -2.64
CA LEU A 8 17.38 -47.67 -2.61
C LEU A 8 17.01 -46.60 -3.66
N HIS A 9 15.77 -46.66 -4.13
CA HIS A 9 15.10 -45.75 -5.06
C HIS A 9 15.27 -44.25 -4.77
N ALA A 10 15.25 -43.42 -5.82
CA ALA A 10 14.15 -42.47 -6.03
C ALA A 10 14.24 -41.79 -7.42
N ILE A 11 13.16 -41.97 -8.17
CA ILE A 11 12.84 -41.34 -9.45
C ILE A 11 12.29 -39.94 -9.16
N ALA A 12 12.96 -38.88 -9.60
CA ALA A 12 12.38 -37.53 -9.60
C ALA A 12 11.79 -37.24 -10.98
N ALA A 13 10.51 -37.59 -11.15
CA ALA A 13 9.73 -37.33 -12.34
C ALA A 13 9.30 -35.85 -12.38
N THR A 14 9.70 -35.18 -13.44
CA THR A 14 9.15 -33.93 -13.93
C THR A 14 7.65 -34.13 -14.22
N ARG A 15 6.75 -33.42 -13.53
CA ARG A 15 5.37 -33.25 -14.02
C ARG A 15 4.88 -31.83 -13.86
N ALA A 16 4.65 -31.24 -15.03
CA ALA A 16 3.85 -30.06 -15.26
C ALA A 16 2.49 -30.17 -14.56
N PHE A 17 2.12 -29.11 -13.85
CA PHE A 17 0.79 -28.97 -13.29
C PHE A 17 -0.15 -28.44 -14.38
N GLN A 18 -0.84 -29.36 -15.05
CA GLN A 18 -2.04 -29.10 -15.82
C GLN A 18 -3.23 -29.06 -14.86
N GLY A 19 -3.66 -27.86 -14.48
CA GLY A 19 -4.92 -27.65 -13.78
C GLY A 19 -6.09 -27.85 -14.74
N ARG A 20 -6.85 -28.93 -14.54
CA ARG A 20 -8.16 -29.13 -15.18
C ARG A 20 -9.23 -28.32 -14.44
N THR A 21 -10.08 -27.75 -15.27
CA THR A 21 -11.38 -27.12 -15.06
C THR A 21 -12.22 -27.78 -13.96
N ALA A 22 -12.65 -26.99 -12.98
CA ALA A 22 -13.74 -27.32 -12.06
C ALA A 22 -14.74 -26.15 -12.05
N GLU A 23 -16.02 -26.50 -12.09
CA GLU A 23 -17.20 -25.64 -12.26
C GLU A 23 -17.20 -24.38 -11.39
N GLN A 24 -17.33 -23.24 -12.06
CA GLN A 24 -17.65 -21.96 -11.44
C GLN A 24 -19.14 -21.90 -11.12
N ARG A 25 -19.48 -21.95 -9.83
CA ARG A 25 -20.76 -21.43 -9.34
C ARG A 25 -20.77 -19.91 -9.51
N PRO A 26 -21.88 -19.28 -9.94
CA PRO A 26 -21.92 -17.83 -10.14
C PRO A 26 -21.98 -17.15 -8.78
N CYS A 27 -20.81 -16.93 -8.19
CA CYS A 27 -20.66 -15.98 -7.10
C CYS A 27 -20.77 -14.61 -7.75
N THR A 28 -21.77 -13.85 -7.31
CA THR A 28 -22.11 -12.51 -7.76
C THR A 28 -20.83 -11.69 -7.85
N ARG A 29 -20.36 -11.46 -9.08
CA ARG A 29 -19.29 -10.53 -9.40
C ARG A 29 -19.73 -9.16 -8.90
N LEU A 30 -19.34 -8.83 -7.66
CA LEU A 30 -19.02 -7.45 -7.35
C LEU A 30 -17.88 -7.12 -8.31
N ARG A 31 -18.29 -6.52 -9.42
CA ARG A 31 -17.46 -5.82 -10.38
C ARG A 31 -16.71 -4.80 -9.53
N ALA A 32 -15.55 -5.21 -9.00
CA ALA A 32 -14.51 -4.29 -8.60
C ALA A 32 -14.35 -3.42 -9.83
N GLN A 33 -14.88 -2.20 -9.72
CA GLN A 33 -14.80 -1.20 -10.76
C GLN A 33 -13.31 -1.01 -10.96
N GLN A 34 -12.83 -1.66 -12.01
CA GLN A 34 -11.52 -1.47 -12.58
C GLN A 34 -11.52 0.01 -12.99
N ASN A 35 -11.11 0.87 -12.06
CA ASN A 35 -10.77 2.24 -12.37
C ASN A 35 -9.49 2.16 -13.18
N ASP A 36 -9.70 1.92 -14.47
CA ASP A 36 -8.72 2.10 -15.53
C ASP A 36 -8.22 3.55 -15.44
N GLY A 37 -6.95 3.71 -15.08
CA GLY A 37 -6.26 5.00 -15.15
C GLY A 37 -5.90 5.62 -13.81
N PHE A 38 -5.23 4.90 -12.92
CA PHE A 38 -4.17 5.57 -12.13
C PHE A 38 -2.89 5.50 -12.95
N ASP A 39 -2.73 6.44 -13.87
CA ASP A 39 -1.47 6.75 -14.54
C ASP A 39 -0.82 7.88 -13.74
N PRO A 40 0.10 7.57 -12.81
CA PRO A 40 0.73 8.59 -12.00
C PRO A 40 1.66 9.37 -12.93
N ARG A 41 1.19 10.52 -13.39
CA ARG A 41 2.01 11.50 -14.09
C ARG A 41 2.98 12.10 -13.08
N PHE A 42 4.06 11.36 -12.79
CA PHE A 42 5.23 11.85 -12.07
C PHE A 42 5.89 12.92 -12.91
N GLY A 43 5.52 14.17 -12.67
CA GLY A 43 5.88 15.31 -13.50
C GLY A 43 7.17 15.95 -13.01
N TRP A 44 8.10 16.17 -13.95
CA TRP A 44 9.42 16.82 -13.83
C TRP A 44 9.49 18.14 -13.01
N LEU A 45 8.38 18.76 -12.61
CA LEU A 45 8.31 20.13 -12.07
C LEU A 45 7.84 20.27 -10.61
N GLY A 46 7.76 19.20 -9.80
CA GLY A 46 7.55 19.36 -8.35
C GLY A 46 6.16 19.81 -7.89
N LEU A 47 5.15 19.77 -8.77
CA LEU A 47 3.72 19.93 -8.42
C LEU A 47 3.08 18.66 -7.81
N GLU A 48 3.92 17.68 -7.43
CA GLU A 48 3.56 16.38 -6.84
C GLU A 48 2.77 16.53 -5.53
N LEU A 49 3.04 17.59 -4.76
CA LEU A 49 2.46 17.82 -3.44
C LEU A 49 0.95 18.08 -3.49
N GLY A 50 0.43 18.77 -4.51
CA GLY A 50 -0.98 19.16 -4.55
C GLY A 50 -1.93 17.98 -4.69
N PHE A 51 -1.60 17.01 -5.55
CA PHE A 51 -2.39 15.80 -5.74
C PHE A 51 -2.30 14.87 -4.52
N VAL A 52 -1.09 14.64 -4.01
CA VAL A 52 -0.88 13.83 -2.81
C VAL A 52 -1.63 14.45 -1.64
N LEU A 53 -1.57 15.78 -1.46
CA LEU A 53 -2.30 16.50 -0.43
C LEU A 53 -3.83 16.42 -0.60
N ALA A 54 -4.34 16.50 -1.83
CA ALA A 54 -5.77 16.39 -2.10
C ALA A 54 -6.30 14.98 -1.80
N ASP A 55 -5.55 13.95 -2.18
CA ASP A 55 -5.91 12.56 -1.88
C ASP A 55 -5.77 12.27 -0.37
N ALA A 56 -4.70 12.78 0.23
CA ALA A 56 -4.47 12.75 1.67
C ALA A 56 -5.61 13.42 2.46
N ALA A 57 -6.09 14.58 2.01
CA ALA A 57 -7.21 15.28 2.61
C ALA A 57 -8.51 14.47 2.48
N LYS A 58 -8.78 13.86 1.32
CA LYS A 58 -9.96 12.97 1.12
C LYS A 58 -9.91 11.77 2.06
N GLN A 59 -8.75 11.13 2.18
CA GLN A 59 -8.55 10.00 3.08
C GLN A 59 -8.69 10.42 4.55
N ALA A 60 -8.16 11.58 4.94
CA ALA A 60 -8.27 12.14 6.28
C ALA A 60 -9.74 12.41 6.65
N ILE A 61 -10.54 12.97 5.72
CA ILE A 61 -11.98 13.19 5.92
C ILE A 61 -12.73 11.86 6.06
N ARG A 62 -12.40 10.84 5.26
CA ARG A 62 -13.02 9.53 5.35
C ARG A 62 -12.69 8.80 6.67
N GLY A 63 -11.53 9.11 7.26
CA GLY A 63 -11.10 8.55 8.55
C GLY A 63 -10.73 7.07 8.53
N LYS A 64 -10.78 6.41 7.37
CA LYS A 64 -10.44 5.00 7.15
C LYS A 64 -9.56 4.84 5.91
N THR A 65 -8.55 3.97 6.03
CA THR A 65 -7.65 3.58 4.95
C THR A 65 -8.23 2.37 4.22
N ILE A 66 -8.50 2.51 2.93
CA ILE A 66 -9.08 1.49 2.07
C ILE A 66 -8.18 1.16 0.89
N VAL A 67 -8.49 0.08 0.18
CA VAL A 67 -7.83 -0.26 -1.09
C VAL A 67 -7.95 0.91 -2.10
N GLY A 68 -6.82 1.28 -2.69
CA GLY A 68 -6.68 2.41 -3.61
C GLY A 68 -5.99 3.62 -2.98
N ASP A 69 -5.91 3.69 -1.65
CA ASP A 69 -5.32 4.81 -0.93
C ASP A 69 -3.79 4.84 -0.98
N LEU A 70 -3.23 6.02 -0.74
CA LEU A 70 -1.82 6.24 -0.43
C LEU A 70 -1.54 5.95 1.05
N VAL A 71 -0.56 5.09 1.31
CA VAL A 71 -0.02 4.80 2.64
C VAL A 71 1.46 5.14 2.70
N ILE A 72 1.94 5.52 3.88
CA ILE A 72 3.36 5.79 4.11
C ILE A 72 3.95 4.59 4.86
N ALA A 73 5.09 4.08 4.40
CA ALA A 73 5.78 3.01 5.10
C ALA A 73 6.43 3.56 6.38
N GLY A 74 6.12 2.95 7.53
CA GLY A 74 6.68 3.35 8.82
C GLY A 74 8.07 2.76 9.09
N THR A 75 8.46 1.71 8.36
CA THR A 75 9.76 1.03 8.52
C THR A 75 10.30 0.55 7.18
N ASP A 76 11.63 0.50 7.07
CA ASP A 76 12.34 -0.05 5.91
C ASP A 76 12.22 -1.58 5.85
N ASN A 77 12.04 -2.11 4.64
CA ASN A 77 12.18 -3.54 4.38
C ASN A 77 12.96 -3.73 3.07
N ASP A 78 14.25 -4.03 3.19
CA ASP A 78 15.17 -4.16 2.06
C ASP A 78 14.78 -5.31 1.11
N LYS A 79 14.21 -6.40 1.63
CA LYS A 79 13.82 -7.56 0.80
C LYS A 79 12.69 -7.21 -0.15
N LEU A 80 11.77 -6.36 0.29
CA LEU A 80 10.61 -5.92 -0.47
C LEU A 80 10.81 -4.57 -1.15
N GLN A 81 12.01 -3.99 -1.05
CA GLN A 81 12.33 -2.65 -1.56
C GLN A 81 11.42 -1.54 -1.01
N ILE A 82 10.97 -1.72 0.22
CA ILE A 82 10.13 -0.74 0.93
C ILE A 82 11.04 0.20 1.72
N ARG A 83 10.81 1.50 1.55
CA ARG A 83 11.59 2.58 2.13
C ARG A 83 10.74 3.40 3.09
N GLN A 84 11.28 3.66 4.27
CA GLN A 84 10.63 4.46 5.30
C GLN A 84 10.31 5.86 4.79
N SER A 85 9.18 6.41 5.23
CA SER A 85 8.71 7.77 4.89
C SER A 85 8.50 7.99 3.39
N GLN A 86 8.35 6.91 2.62
CA GLN A 86 7.94 6.97 1.21
C GLN A 86 6.48 6.55 1.06
N SER A 87 5.81 7.11 0.06
CA SER A 87 4.41 6.81 -0.24
C SER A 87 4.27 5.61 -1.18
N TYR A 88 3.27 4.79 -0.89
CA TYR A 88 2.91 3.58 -1.62
C TYR A 88 1.40 3.56 -1.85
N VAL A 89 0.96 3.08 -3.01
CA VAL A 89 -0.45 2.83 -3.30
C VAL A 89 -0.83 1.46 -2.78
N LEU A 90 -1.87 1.40 -1.95
CA LEU A 90 -2.44 0.18 -1.42
C LEU A 90 -3.32 -0.49 -2.48
N ARG A 91 -2.87 -1.60 -3.06
CA ARG A 91 -3.55 -2.28 -4.17
C ARG A 91 -4.52 -3.37 -3.73
N ARG A 92 -4.27 -4.01 -2.59
CA ARG A 92 -5.10 -5.07 -2.03
C ARG A 92 -4.80 -5.23 -0.54
N ILE A 93 -5.82 -5.58 0.23
CA ILE A 93 -5.71 -5.99 1.63
C ILE A 93 -6.38 -7.35 1.73
N TYR A 94 -5.74 -8.30 2.39
CA TYR A 94 -6.36 -9.59 2.65
C TYR A 94 -5.80 -10.23 3.92
N TRP A 95 -6.62 -11.03 4.57
CA TRP A 95 -6.25 -11.92 5.66
C TRP A 95 -5.88 -13.28 5.10
N GLN A 96 -4.77 -13.85 5.54
CA GLN A 96 -4.35 -15.19 5.18
C GLN A 96 -4.11 -16.01 6.45
N GLY A 97 -4.72 -17.19 6.49
CA GLY A 97 -4.56 -18.14 7.58
C GLY A 97 -4.73 -19.57 7.09
N VAL A 98 -4.58 -20.51 8.01
CA VAL A 98 -4.84 -21.93 7.76
C VAL A 98 -6.23 -22.24 8.31
N ASP A 99 -7.08 -22.86 7.51
CA ASP A 99 -8.40 -23.31 7.96
C ASP A 99 -8.32 -24.61 8.79
N ASP A 100 -9.44 -25.02 9.39
CA ASP A 100 -9.52 -26.24 10.19
C ASP A 100 -9.21 -27.52 9.39
N ALA A 101 -9.25 -27.44 8.06
CA ALA A 101 -8.90 -28.53 7.14
C ALA A 101 -7.41 -28.50 6.73
N GLY A 102 -6.61 -27.58 7.27
CA GLY A 102 -5.19 -27.44 6.97
C GLY A 102 -4.88 -26.74 5.63
N SER A 103 -5.88 -26.16 4.98
CA SER A 103 -5.73 -25.43 3.71
C SER A 103 -5.50 -23.94 3.95
N VAL A 104 -4.64 -23.33 3.12
CA VAL A 104 -4.42 -21.88 3.17
C VAL A 104 -5.63 -21.17 2.57
N ARG A 105 -6.28 -20.32 3.39
CA ARG A 105 -7.43 -19.52 2.98
C ARG A 105 -7.07 -18.04 3.01
N GLN A 106 -7.44 -17.35 1.93
CA GLN A 106 -7.39 -15.90 1.85
C GLN A 106 -8.79 -15.31 1.91
N VAL A 107 -8.93 -14.22 2.66
CA VAL A 107 -10.17 -13.46 2.80
C VAL A 107 -9.83 -12.00 2.50
N ASP A 108 -10.38 -11.46 1.42
CA ASP A 108 -10.17 -10.06 1.06
C ASP A 108 -10.79 -9.13 2.10
N ALA A 109 -10.11 -8.01 2.35
CA ALA A 109 -10.58 -6.92 3.18
C ALA A 109 -10.64 -5.64 2.34
N GLU A 110 -11.61 -4.78 2.64
CA GLU A 110 -11.80 -3.51 1.94
C GLU A 110 -11.01 -2.39 2.62
N ALA A 111 -10.86 -2.47 3.95
CA ALA A 111 -10.14 -1.50 4.77
C ALA A 111 -9.05 -2.14 5.63
N LEU A 112 -8.07 -1.32 6.03
CA LEU A 112 -6.97 -1.74 6.88
C LEU A 112 -7.44 -2.16 8.28
N ASP A 113 -8.49 -1.49 8.77
CA ASP A 113 -9.08 -1.70 10.10
C ASP A 113 -10.20 -2.76 10.11
N ASP A 114 -10.39 -3.49 9.00
CA ASP A 114 -11.42 -4.54 8.94
C ASP A 114 -11.12 -5.66 9.96
N PRO A 115 -12.16 -6.24 10.58
CA PRO A 115 -11.98 -7.22 11.63
C PRO A 115 -11.31 -8.49 11.10
N CYS A 116 -10.46 -9.09 11.93
CA CYS A 116 -9.83 -10.37 11.62
C CYS A 116 -10.90 -11.47 11.54
N PRO A 117 -10.94 -12.27 10.45
CA PRO A 117 -12.01 -13.24 10.23
C PRO A 117 -11.96 -14.44 11.20
N ALA A 118 -10.77 -14.84 11.65
CA ALA A 118 -10.58 -15.93 12.62
C ALA A 118 -9.19 -15.85 13.27
N ALA A 119 -9.02 -16.51 14.43
CA ALA A 119 -7.73 -16.60 15.09
C ALA A 119 -6.69 -17.30 14.20
N GLY A 120 -5.44 -16.84 14.24
CA GLY A 120 -4.34 -17.40 13.43
C GLY A 120 -4.25 -16.86 11.99
N TYR A 121 -5.11 -15.92 11.61
CA TYR A 121 -4.99 -15.20 10.35
C TYR A 121 -4.05 -13.99 10.52
N GLU A 122 -3.18 -13.79 9.54
CA GLU A 122 -2.29 -12.64 9.44
C GLU A 122 -2.76 -11.73 8.30
N GLN A 123 -2.62 -10.41 8.48
CA GLN A 123 -3.00 -9.44 7.47
C GLN A 123 -1.83 -9.14 6.53
N TYR A 124 -2.11 -9.22 5.23
CA TYR A 124 -1.19 -8.94 4.14
C TYR A 124 -1.70 -7.78 3.29
N LEU A 125 -0.75 -7.02 2.76
CA LEU A 125 -0.97 -5.82 1.97
C LEU A 125 -0.21 -5.94 0.66
N SER A 126 -0.86 -5.57 -0.45
CA SER A 126 -0.18 -5.37 -1.73
C SER A 126 0.14 -3.89 -1.91
N LEU A 127 1.42 -3.54 -1.98
CA LEU A 127 1.91 -2.17 -2.05
C LEU A 127 2.63 -1.91 -3.38
N TYR A 128 2.35 -0.76 -3.98
CA TYR A 128 2.98 -0.35 -5.22
C TYR A 128 3.55 1.06 -5.12
N SER A 129 4.84 1.22 -5.37
CA SER A 129 5.45 2.52 -5.60
C SER A 129 6.04 2.54 -7.00
N PRO A 130 5.64 3.48 -7.87
CA PRO A 130 6.22 3.62 -9.20
C PRO A 130 7.71 3.95 -9.20
N ARG A 131 8.27 4.39 -8.06
CA ARG A 131 9.70 4.65 -7.91
C ARG A 131 10.50 3.38 -7.67
N PHE A 132 9.96 2.46 -6.86
CA PHE A 132 10.68 1.27 -6.40
C PHE A 132 10.20 -0.02 -7.09
N HIS A 133 8.95 -0.04 -7.55
CA HIS A 133 8.25 -1.22 -8.03
C HIS A 133 7.82 -1.11 -9.51
N ARG A 134 8.43 -0.20 -10.27
CA ARG A 134 8.08 0.02 -11.68
C ARG A 134 8.28 -1.24 -12.53
N GLU A 135 9.38 -1.95 -12.28
CA GLU A 135 9.78 -3.13 -13.04
C GLU A 135 9.32 -4.43 -12.37
N SER A 136 9.36 -4.49 -11.03
CA SER A 136 8.98 -5.67 -10.24
C SER A 136 7.48 -5.82 -10.05
N GLY A 137 6.70 -4.74 -10.17
CA GLY A 137 5.26 -4.74 -9.91
C GLY A 137 4.94 -4.70 -8.41
N PRO A 138 3.64 -4.72 -8.04
CA PRO A 138 3.20 -4.63 -6.65
C PRO A 138 3.81 -5.73 -5.77
N VAL A 139 4.34 -5.35 -4.61
CA VAL A 139 4.92 -6.28 -3.64
C VAL A 139 3.90 -6.64 -2.58
N VAL A 140 3.96 -7.87 -2.09
CA VAL A 140 3.13 -8.33 -0.97
C VAL A 140 3.97 -8.26 0.29
N ALA A 141 3.44 -7.61 1.31
CA ALA A 141 4.09 -7.48 2.60
C ALA A 141 3.10 -7.79 3.72
N ARG A 142 3.62 -8.29 4.83
CA ARG A 142 2.82 -8.43 6.04
C ARG A 142 2.67 -7.08 6.73
N LEU A 143 1.55 -6.87 7.44
CA LEU A 143 1.25 -5.58 8.08
C LEU A 143 2.38 -5.11 9.01
N ASP A 144 2.97 -6.03 9.77
CA ASP A 144 4.04 -5.78 10.74
C ASP A 144 5.41 -5.50 10.12
N GLU A 145 5.64 -5.93 8.89
CA GLU A 145 6.87 -5.67 8.13
C GLU A 145 6.94 -4.25 7.59
N CYS A 146 5.78 -3.64 7.28
CA CYS A 146 5.71 -2.29 6.71
C CYS A 146 5.28 -1.24 7.71
N ARG A 147 4.49 -1.64 8.72
CA ARG A 147 3.83 -0.78 9.71
C ARG A 147 3.32 0.51 9.07
N PRO A 148 2.37 0.42 8.13
CA PRO A 148 1.94 1.59 7.38
C PRO A 148 1.37 2.64 8.34
N THR A 149 1.93 3.85 8.28
CA THR A 149 1.40 4.98 9.03
C THR A 149 0.18 5.53 8.31
N ARG A 150 -0.83 5.94 9.08
CA ARG A 150 -2.03 6.57 8.50
C ARG A 150 -1.68 7.96 8.03
N LEU A 151 -2.04 8.26 6.79
CA LEU A 151 -1.74 9.54 6.17
C LEU A 151 -2.37 10.74 6.94
N ARG A 152 -3.51 10.53 7.60
CA ARG A 152 -4.15 11.56 8.44
C ARG A 152 -3.26 12.02 9.61
N GLU A 153 -2.50 11.09 10.21
CA GLU A 153 -1.69 11.36 11.39
C GLU A 153 -0.48 12.20 10.99
N GLU A 154 0.14 11.83 9.86
CA GLU A 154 1.23 12.57 9.22
C GLU A 154 0.80 13.97 8.77
N ILE A 155 -0.39 14.13 8.17
CA ILE A 155 -0.92 15.46 7.81
C ILE A 155 -1.16 16.30 9.05
N ALA A 156 -1.76 15.74 10.10
CA ALA A 156 -2.06 16.48 11.31
C ALA A 156 -0.77 17.00 11.96
N GLU A 157 0.26 16.15 12.04
CA GLU A 157 1.58 16.51 12.54
C GLU A 157 2.26 17.58 11.65
N ALA A 158 2.22 17.39 10.33
CA ALA A 158 2.75 18.37 9.38
C ALA A 158 2.01 19.72 9.44
N ALA A 159 0.69 19.71 9.65
CA ALA A 159 -0.12 20.92 9.76
C ALA A 159 0.21 21.70 11.03
N VAL A 160 0.43 21.02 12.16
CA VAL A 160 0.87 21.66 13.41
C VAL A 160 2.17 22.44 13.21
N LEU A 161 3.11 21.88 12.43
CA LEU A 161 4.38 22.55 12.09
C LEU A 161 4.23 23.62 11.00
N GLY A 162 3.39 23.39 9.99
CA GLY A 162 3.27 24.26 8.82
C GLY A 162 2.42 25.52 9.04
N ILE A 163 1.36 25.43 9.85
CA ILE A 163 0.44 26.55 10.10
C ILE A 163 1.15 27.80 10.66
N PRO A 164 2.06 27.70 11.66
CA PRO A 164 2.81 28.86 12.14
C PRO A 164 3.67 29.52 11.06
N GLY A 165 4.28 28.73 10.16
CA GLY A 165 5.06 29.27 9.05
C GLY A 165 4.18 30.02 8.05
N LEU A 166 3.02 29.45 7.70
CA LEU A 166 2.06 30.08 6.79
C LEU A 166 1.47 31.37 7.37
N PHE A 167 1.27 31.43 8.69
CA PHE A 167 0.86 32.67 9.36
C PHE A 167 1.86 33.81 9.10
N TRP A 168 3.15 33.56 9.25
CA TRP A 168 4.17 34.59 9.01
C TRP A 168 4.28 34.97 7.54
N VAL A 169 4.17 34.02 6.61
CA VAL A 169 4.10 34.32 5.17
C VAL A 169 2.91 35.24 4.86
N PHE A 170 1.74 34.95 5.44
CA PHE A 170 0.56 35.79 5.27
C PHE A 170 0.77 37.20 5.83
N VAL A 171 1.30 37.33 7.06
CA VAL A 171 1.60 38.64 7.66
C VAL A 171 2.60 39.42 6.80
N SER A 172 3.67 38.80 6.33
CA SER A 172 4.64 39.43 5.42
C SER A 172 3.99 39.89 4.12
N ALA A 173 3.11 39.07 3.52
CA ALA A 173 2.38 39.44 2.31
C ALA A 173 1.49 40.67 2.54
N GLN A 174 0.77 40.73 3.66
CA GLN A 174 -0.06 41.90 4.03
C GLN A 174 0.79 43.16 4.23
N LEU A 175 1.95 43.04 4.86
CA LEU A 175 2.87 44.17 5.06
C LEU A 175 3.45 44.68 3.74
N ILE A 176 3.81 43.78 2.81
CA ILE A 176 4.28 44.15 1.48
C ILE A 176 3.18 44.89 0.72
N GLU A 177 1.96 44.37 0.72
CA GLU A 177 0.83 44.98 0.03
C GLU A 177 0.49 46.36 0.62
N TYR A 178 0.51 46.49 1.96
CA TYR A 178 0.36 47.78 2.64
C TYR A 178 1.47 48.78 2.26
N GLY A 179 2.72 48.32 2.18
CA GLY A 179 3.86 49.14 1.73
C GLY A 179 3.69 49.66 0.30
N ARG A 180 3.20 48.80 -0.61
CA ARG A 180 2.86 49.18 -2.00
C ARG A 180 1.75 50.23 -2.04
N GLN A 181 0.71 50.08 -1.23
CA GLN A 181 -0.43 51.02 -1.19
C GLN A 181 -0.06 52.38 -0.58
N THR A 182 0.89 52.41 0.37
CA THR A 182 1.31 53.64 1.05
C THR A 182 2.54 54.32 0.43
N GLY A 183 3.11 53.74 -0.64
CA GLY A 183 4.28 54.30 -1.34
C GLY A 183 5.57 54.28 -0.50
N ARG A 184 5.66 53.38 0.48
CA ARG A 184 6.81 53.25 1.41
C ARG A 184 7.75 52.10 1.03
N MET A 185 7.59 51.54 -0.17
CA MET A 185 8.43 50.50 -0.76
C MET A 185 8.86 50.90 -2.17
#